data_AF-A0A510NVS0-F1
#
_entry.id   AF-A0A510NVS0-F1
#
_cell.length_a   1.000
_cell.length_b   1.000
_cell.length_c   1.000
_cell.angle_alpha   90.00
_cell.angle_beta   90.00
_cell.angle_gamma   90.00
#
_symmetry.space_group_name_H-M   'P 1'
#
loop_
_entity.id
_entity.type
_entity.pdbx_description
1 polymer ?
#
loop_
_entity_poly.entity_id
_entity_poly.type
_entity_poly.pdbx_seq_one_letter_code
_entity_poly.pdbx_strand_id
1 'polypeptide(L)'
;MDELSKWIFGKKYHRILLLGEDSCGKATFLHRLKFGEIREQEPLPTRDLDIETMNYPATYEWSIWKFRVRCWPLILRELAPHTLVLWLHDCSTKEWPPWKFRGLLEQMVERGCRYIWVGLNKQDSPDVSGELIQEARRKYEEEFAKYKDDLSWKVLTHKLSPKTGVGVSEVLEDIYQAVKRVNLEPAKEGKRDKKTTVISDSTDEILTTEQLQHQIEKNITGDTFDPGAFWTSFLKGDLPAWTHYTYLKALYFVILESAKKKPYYKIAEDFIIHLNRLRKISPQLFSSSETPRAYVDAQFSRCLVTFWTLQLLHGIRDYRMHIMSVDLPSREEFPQILRHSPSLMNTYLWKSFYSFNPASRPRDVWSIPNLRHLPTQTDYLRDPATVPRRYEGPDKLIRYAFAVMQYVRNTGAARGRVVTLALVTLQQATMRARTVDSTVEMYSETQAYFWIQIVHAALRSLDDEKGPVDTSEMSFEAFQETFHLKPTDWKGHYSKKVWNSVAARSQFVMPDLKPLPNVIASLPSKETRQVQEVIPELPSAEELIFRARMACEELTPTLQSLGPPVLSHAHLLFYLHKRFTQDAEEAIRKRLNSWGDAPKLLDPAGGSCSVEF
;
A
#
# COMPACT_ATOMS: atom_id res chain seq x y z
N MET A 1 -24.72 15.81 -11.21
CA MET A 1 -25.60 14.96 -10.38
C MET A 1 -25.01 13.56 -10.13
N ASP A 2 -24.19 13.01 -11.03
CA ASP A 2 -23.60 11.66 -10.88
C ASP A 2 -22.55 11.50 -9.76
N GLU A 3 -21.91 12.58 -9.30
CA GLU A 3 -21.00 12.50 -8.14
C GLU A 3 -21.74 12.51 -6.81
N LEU A 4 -22.88 13.19 -6.75
CA LEU A 4 -23.73 13.22 -5.58
C LEU A 4 -24.39 11.84 -5.36
N SER A 5 -24.76 11.14 -6.43
CA SER A 5 -25.27 9.76 -6.36
C SER A 5 -24.19 8.74 -5.96
N LYS A 6 -22.94 8.92 -6.42
CA LYS A 6 -21.78 8.13 -5.95
C LYS A 6 -21.52 8.31 -4.45
N TRP A 7 -21.71 9.52 -3.91
CA TRP A 7 -21.53 9.81 -2.49
C TRP A 7 -22.68 9.29 -1.62
N ILE A 8 -23.93 9.38 -2.12
CA ILE A 8 -25.13 8.97 -1.38
C ILE A 8 -25.33 7.44 -1.39
N PHE A 9 -25.02 6.75 -2.49
CA PHE A 9 -25.32 5.31 -2.65
C PHE A 9 -24.09 4.40 -2.60
N GLY A 10 -22.87 4.96 -2.57
CA GLY A 10 -21.61 4.20 -2.67
C GLY A 10 -21.38 3.58 -4.05
N LYS A 11 -20.16 3.11 -4.31
CA LYS A 11 -19.87 2.28 -5.49
C LYS A 11 -20.44 0.87 -5.26
N LYS A 12 -21.21 0.34 -6.22
CA LYS A 12 -21.71 -1.03 -6.17
C LYS A 12 -20.69 -1.96 -6.84
N TYR A 13 -20.15 -2.88 -6.06
CA TYR A 13 -19.14 -3.85 -6.50
C TYR A 13 -19.79 -5.18 -6.88
N HIS A 14 -19.57 -5.63 -8.12
CA HIS A 14 -20.00 -6.95 -8.58
C HIS A 14 -18.82 -7.81 -9.01
N ARG A 15 -18.95 -9.11 -8.77
CA ARG A 15 -17.94 -10.11 -9.12
C ARG A 15 -18.50 -11.07 -10.15
N ILE A 16 -17.77 -11.25 -11.25
CA ILE A 16 -18.06 -12.23 -12.31
C ILE A 16 -16.94 -13.26 -12.33
N LEU A 17 -17.29 -14.54 -12.24
CA LEU A 17 -16.38 -15.65 -12.50
C LEU A 17 -16.44 -16.03 -13.97
N LEU A 18 -15.34 -15.85 -14.69
CA LEU A 18 -15.19 -16.25 -16.08
C LEU A 18 -14.62 -17.68 -16.15
N LEU A 19 -15.49 -18.63 -16.46
CA LEU A 19 -15.23 -20.07 -16.51
C LEU A 19 -15.42 -20.62 -17.93
N GLY A 20 -15.00 -21.86 -18.16
CA GLY A 20 -15.09 -22.54 -19.46
C GLY A 20 -13.87 -23.42 -19.72
N GLU A 21 -13.93 -24.28 -20.74
CA GLU A 21 -12.85 -25.23 -21.05
C GLU A 21 -11.52 -24.58 -21.45
N ASP A 22 -10.42 -25.31 -21.35
CA ASP A 22 -9.14 -24.82 -21.87
C ASP A 22 -9.29 -24.53 -23.37
N SER A 23 -8.69 -23.42 -23.83
CA SER A 23 -8.81 -22.93 -25.22
C SER A 23 -10.18 -22.42 -25.68
N CYS A 24 -11.19 -22.28 -24.80
CA CYS A 24 -12.50 -21.72 -25.18
C CYS A 24 -12.53 -20.19 -25.39
N GLY A 25 -11.38 -19.51 -25.38
CA GLY A 25 -11.26 -18.07 -25.69
C GLY A 25 -11.45 -17.10 -24.52
N LYS A 26 -11.39 -17.56 -23.25
CA LYS A 26 -11.51 -16.69 -22.06
C LYS A 26 -10.51 -15.54 -22.02
N ALA A 27 -9.25 -15.80 -22.34
CA ALA A 27 -8.20 -14.76 -22.34
C ALA A 27 -8.47 -13.69 -23.41
N THR A 28 -8.88 -14.12 -24.60
CA THR A 28 -9.24 -13.22 -25.71
C THR A 28 -10.48 -12.39 -25.37
N PHE A 29 -11.50 -13.00 -24.74
CA PHE A 29 -12.69 -12.30 -24.24
C PHE A 29 -12.30 -11.20 -23.25
N LEU A 30 -11.48 -11.53 -22.25
CA LEU A 30 -11.05 -10.58 -21.22
C LEU A 30 -10.22 -9.42 -21.79
N HIS A 31 -9.29 -9.73 -22.71
CA HIS A 31 -8.45 -8.72 -23.35
C HIS A 31 -9.28 -7.75 -24.21
N ARG A 32 -10.21 -8.28 -25.02
CA ARG A 32 -11.09 -7.46 -25.88
C ARG A 32 -11.99 -6.55 -25.05
N LEU A 33 -12.51 -7.06 -23.93
CA LEU A 33 -13.34 -6.29 -23.01
C LEU A 33 -12.58 -5.12 -22.35
N LYS A 34 -11.28 -5.30 -22.09
CA LYS A 34 -10.45 -4.29 -21.43
C LYS A 34 -9.88 -3.23 -22.38
N PHE A 35 -9.42 -3.63 -23.57
CA PHE A 35 -8.64 -2.76 -24.45
C PHE A 35 -9.36 -2.37 -25.74
N GLY A 36 -10.54 -2.91 -26.02
CA GLY A 36 -11.27 -2.65 -27.27
C GLY A 36 -10.65 -3.30 -28.51
N GLU A 37 -9.34 -3.60 -28.51
CA GLU A 37 -8.56 -4.21 -29.59
C GLU A 37 -7.78 -5.45 -29.14
N ILE A 38 -7.52 -6.37 -30.08
CA ILE A 38 -6.58 -7.48 -29.87
C ILE A 38 -5.22 -6.96 -30.31
N ARG A 39 -4.34 -6.66 -29.36
CA ARG A 39 -2.95 -6.33 -29.69
C ARG A 39 -2.27 -7.59 -30.18
N GLU A 40 -1.56 -7.51 -31.31
CA GLU A 40 -0.57 -8.49 -31.73
C GLU A 40 0.59 -8.47 -30.74
N GLN A 41 0.41 -9.09 -29.58
CA GLN A 41 1.48 -9.45 -28.67
C GLN A 41 1.41 -10.95 -28.45
N GLU A 42 2.59 -11.58 -28.49
CA GLU A 42 2.77 -13.00 -28.20
C GLU A 42 2.01 -13.41 -26.92
N PRO A 43 1.44 -14.62 -26.86
CA PRO A 43 0.63 -15.05 -25.72
C PRO A 43 1.51 -15.09 -24.47
N LEU A 44 1.35 -14.08 -23.61
CA LEU A 44 1.89 -14.09 -22.25
C LEU A 44 1.46 -15.41 -21.57
N PRO A 45 2.35 -16.07 -20.80
CA PRO A 45 2.06 -17.35 -20.18
C PRO A 45 0.78 -17.24 -19.35
N THR A 46 -0.22 -18.06 -19.68
CA THR A 46 -1.56 -17.91 -19.12
C THR A 46 -1.51 -18.25 -17.62
N ARG A 47 -1.55 -17.23 -16.77
CA ARG A 47 -1.63 -17.35 -15.31
C ARG A 47 -2.84 -18.21 -14.90
N ASP A 48 -2.71 -18.95 -13.81
CA ASP A 48 -3.77 -19.83 -13.29
C ASP A 48 -5.03 -19.08 -12.83
N LEU A 49 -4.85 -17.84 -12.39
CA LEU A 49 -5.88 -16.86 -12.08
C LEU A 49 -5.49 -15.51 -12.67
N ASP A 50 -6.42 -14.88 -13.35
CA ASP A 50 -6.27 -13.55 -13.93
C ASP A 50 -7.47 -12.70 -13.50
N ILE A 51 -7.21 -11.58 -12.82
CA ILE A 51 -8.24 -10.72 -12.24
C ILE A 51 -8.16 -9.39 -12.94
N GLU A 52 -9.28 -8.95 -13.50
CA GLU A 52 -9.41 -7.66 -14.14
C GLU A 52 -10.57 -6.87 -13.54
N THR A 53 -10.36 -5.57 -13.38
CA THR A 53 -11.37 -4.65 -12.85
C THR A 53 -11.71 -3.59 -13.89
N MET A 54 -13.00 -3.30 -14.03
CA MET A 54 -13.50 -2.33 -15.00
C MET A 54 -14.75 -1.62 -14.47
N ASN A 55 -15.00 -0.40 -14.97
CA ASN A 55 -16.16 0.40 -14.59
C ASN A 55 -17.17 0.42 -15.73
N TYR A 56 -18.40 -0.06 -15.51
CA TYR A 56 -19.43 -0.14 -16.56
C TYR A 56 -20.85 -0.34 -16.01
N PRO A 57 -21.81 0.60 -16.16
CA PRO A 57 -21.65 2.04 -16.33
C PRO A 57 -20.86 2.67 -15.17
N ALA A 58 -20.55 3.97 -15.22
CA ALA A 58 -19.66 4.68 -14.28
C ALA A 58 -20.01 4.57 -12.76
N THR A 59 -21.17 4.03 -12.41
CA THR A 59 -21.65 3.80 -11.04
C THR A 59 -21.36 2.38 -10.51
N TYR A 60 -20.92 1.46 -11.36
CA TYR A 60 -20.67 0.05 -11.02
C TYR A 60 -19.22 -0.34 -11.31
N GLU A 61 -18.59 -1.00 -10.34
CA GLU A 61 -17.24 -1.55 -10.47
C GLU A 61 -17.33 -3.08 -10.56
N TRP A 62 -16.85 -3.63 -11.66
CA TRP A 62 -16.92 -5.06 -11.97
C TRP A 62 -15.55 -5.68 -11.85
N SER A 63 -15.46 -6.75 -11.08
CA SER A 63 -14.27 -7.60 -10.98
C SER A 63 -14.53 -8.91 -11.72
N ILE A 64 -13.79 -9.14 -12.81
CA ILE A 64 -13.88 -10.36 -13.61
C ILE A 64 -12.69 -11.25 -13.27
N TRP A 65 -12.97 -12.44 -12.75
CA TRP A 65 -11.98 -13.42 -12.33
C TRP A 65 -11.96 -14.58 -13.31
N LYS A 66 -10.91 -14.66 -14.12
CA LYS A 66 -10.68 -15.76 -15.06
C LYS A 66 -9.92 -16.87 -14.37
N PHE A 67 -10.52 -18.06 -14.33
CA PHE A 67 -9.87 -19.26 -13.83
C PHE A 67 -9.51 -20.23 -14.97
N ARG A 68 -8.42 -20.97 -14.79
CA ARG A 68 -8.21 -22.23 -15.52
C ARG A 68 -9.07 -23.34 -14.92
N VAL A 69 -9.49 -24.29 -15.75
CA VAL A 69 -10.35 -25.40 -15.30
C VAL A 69 -9.64 -26.30 -14.29
N ARG A 70 -8.30 -26.40 -14.37
CA ARG A 70 -7.48 -27.15 -13.41
C ARG A 70 -7.54 -26.57 -11.98
N CYS A 71 -8.01 -25.34 -11.82
CA CYS A 71 -8.16 -24.66 -10.53
C CYS A 71 -9.53 -24.91 -9.88
N TRP A 72 -10.12 -26.09 -10.09
CA TRP A 72 -11.45 -26.45 -9.58
C TRP A 72 -11.65 -26.15 -8.09
N PRO A 73 -10.70 -26.48 -7.17
CA PRO A 73 -10.86 -26.15 -5.75
C PRO A 73 -11.00 -24.65 -5.47
N LEU A 74 -10.33 -23.80 -6.26
CA LEU A 74 -10.43 -22.35 -6.13
C LEU A 74 -11.76 -21.83 -6.66
N ILE A 75 -12.24 -22.37 -7.80
CA ILE A 75 -13.54 -22.01 -8.39
C ILE A 75 -14.65 -22.26 -7.36
N LEU A 76 -14.67 -23.43 -6.73
CA LEU A 76 -15.68 -23.79 -5.74
C LEU A 76 -15.74 -22.77 -4.59
N ARG A 77 -14.58 -22.33 -4.08
CA ARG A 77 -14.52 -21.37 -2.98
C ARG A 77 -15.12 -20.01 -3.33
N GLU A 78 -15.05 -19.61 -4.59
CA GLU A 78 -15.56 -18.31 -5.04
C GLU A 78 -17.06 -18.33 -5.41
N LEU A 79 -17.69 -19.51 -5.46
CA LEU A 79 -19.15 -19.63 -5.62
C LEU A 79 -19.84 -19.15 -4.34
N ALA A 80 -20.56 -18.04 -4.43
CA ALA A 80 -21.33 -17.45 -3.34
C ALA A 80 -22.66 -16.88 -3.87
N PRO A 81 -23.65 -16.62 -3.00
CA PRO A 81 -24.96 -16.10 -3.42
C PRO A 81 -24.97 -14.78 -4.22
N HIS A 82 -23.91 -13.99 -4.12
CA HIS A 82 -23.75 -12.71 -4.83
C HIS A 82 -22.81 -12.80 -6.04
N THR A 83 -22.20 -13.97 -6.25
CA THR A 83 -21.27 -14.22 -7.36
C THR A 83 -22.07 -14.46 -8.63
N LEU A 84 -21.64 -13.82 -9.72
CA LEU A 84 -22.18 -14.02 -11.05
C LEU A 84 -21.25 -14.97 -11.82
N VAL A 85 -21.79 -15.96 -12.54
CA VAL A 85 -20.97 -16.93 -13.27
C VAL A 85 -21.17 -16.76 -14.78
N LEU A 86 -20.09 -16.57 -15.53
CA LEU A 86 -20.09 -16.57 -16.99
C LEU A 86 -19.29 -17.77 -17.50
N TRP A 87 -19.98 -18.72 -18.14
CA TRP A 87 -19.39 -19.89 -18.77
C TRP A 87 -19.20 -19.65 -20.28
N LEU A 88 -17.96 -19.66 -20.75
CA LEU A 88 -17.66 -19.63 -22.18
C LEU A 88 -17.46 -21.05 -22.72
N HIS A 89 -18.22 -21.38 -23.74
CA HIS A 89 -18.14 -22.65 -24.43
C HIS A 89 -17.55 -22.47 -25.84
N ASP A 90 -16.70 -23.40 -26.28
CA ASP A 90 -16.10 -23.39 -27.61
C ASP A 90 -17.00 -24.12 -28.60
N CYS A 91 -17.63 -23.41 -29.53
CA CYS A 91 -18.59 -24.04 -30.43
C CYS A 91 -17.99 -24.98 -31.48
N SER A 92 -16.67 -25.03 -31.61
CA SER A 92 -15.99 -25.99 -32.49
C SER A 92 -15.89 -27.40 -31.89
N THR A 93 -16.13 -27.56 -30.58
CA THR A 93 -16.09 -28.88 -29.93
C THR A 93 -17.43 -29.59 -30.08
N LYS A 94 -17.42 -30.93 -30.07
CA LYS A 94 -18.63 -31.75 -30.26
C LYS A 94 -19.28 -32.23 -28.95
N GLU A 95 -18.81 -31.74 -27.80
CA GLU A 95 -19.28 -32.16 -26.47
C GLU A 95 -20.16 -31.07 -25.83
N TRP A 96 -21.46 -31.34 -25.70
CA TRP A 96 -22.46 -30.35 -25.27
C TRP A 96 -23.47 -30.92 -24.26
N PRO A 97 -23.60 -30.34 -23.05
CA PRO A 97 -22.58 -29.53 -22.39
C PRO A 97 -21.40 -30.41 -21.92
N PRO A 98 -20.20 -29.83 -21.74
CA PRO A 98 -19.04 -30.56 -21.23
C PRO A 98 -19.30 -31.19 -19.86
N TRP A 99 -18.72 -32.35 -19.57
CA TRP A 99 -18.98 -33.08 -18.32
C TRP A 99 -18.76 -32.22 -17.05
N LYS A 100 -17.76 -31.33 -17.05
CA LYS A 100 -17.45 -30.42 -15.92
C LYS A 100 -18.53 -29.38 -15.66
N PHE A 101 -19.34 -29.07 -16.67
CA PHE A 101 -20.43 -28.13 -16.53
C PHE A 101 -21.51 -28.65 -15.58
N ARG A 102 -21.82 -29.96 -15.62
CA ARG A 102 -22.78 -30.58 -14.71
C ARG A 102 -22.35 -30.45 -13.25
N GLY A 103 -21.08 -30.77 -12.98
CA GLY A 103 -20.49 -30.60 -11.64
C GLY A 103 -20.44 -29.14 -11.18
N LEU A 104 -20.39 -28.16 -12.09
CA LEU A 104 -20.50 -26.74 -11.74
C LEU A 104 -21.91 -26.40 -11.24
N LEU A 105 -22.95 -26.86 -11.94
CA LEU A 105 -24.34 -26.59 -11.57
C LEU A 105 -24.68 -27.16 -10.19
N GLU A 106 -24.31 -28.42 -9.94
CA GLU A 106 -24.50 -29.06 -8.63
C GLU A 106 -23.86 -28.25 -7.50
N GLN A 107 -22.63 -27.79 -7.71
CA GLN A 107 -21.88 -27.00 -6.72
C GLN A 107 -22.43 -25.57 -6.57
N MET A 108 -22.98 -24.99 -7.63
CA MET A 108 -23.65 -23.70 -7.58
C MET A 108 -24.92 -23.77 -6.73
N VAL A 109 -25.73 -24.82 -6.91
CA VAL A 109 -26.93 -25.06 -6.10
C VAL A 109 -26.56 -25.30 -4.64
N GLU A 110 -25.59 -26.18 -4.38
CA GLU A 110 -25.12 -26.49 -3.01
C GLU A 110 -24.66 -25.24 -2.24
N ARG A 111 -24.01 -24.30 -2.94
CA ARG A 111 -23.46 -23.05 -2.36
C ARG A 111 -24.40 -21.85 -2.48
N GLY A 112 -25.61 -22.05 -3.01
CA GLY A 112 -26.61 -21.00 -3.22
C GLY A 112 -26.21 -19.91 -4.21
N CYS A 113 -25.29 -20.18 -5.14
CA CYS A 113 -24.91 -19.29 -6.22
C CYS A 113 -25.93 -19.40 -7.37
N ARG A 114 -26.76 -18.37 -7.53
CA ARG A 114 -27.99 -18.50 -8.35
C ARG A 114 -27.85 -18.07 -9.81
N TYR A 115 -26.85 -17.27 -10.18
CA TYR A 115 -26.84 -16.58 -11.48
C TYR A 115 -25.76 -17.11 -12.41
N ILE A 116 -26.16 -17.60 -13.58
CA ILE A 116 -25.23 -18.12 -14.60
C ILE A 116 -25.61 -17.70 -16.02
N TRP A 117 -24.61 -17.33 -16.80
CA TRP A 117 -24.70 -17.06 -18.23
C TRP A 117 -23.83 -18.03 -19.02
N VAL A 118 -24.32 -18.49 -20.17
CA VAL A 118 -23.54 -19.31 -21.11
C VAL A 118 -23.32 -18.53 -22.40
N GLY A 119 -22.05 -18.26 -22.71
CA GLY A 119 -21.61 -17.66 -23.95
C GLY A 119 -21.10 -18.71 -24.93
N LEU A 120 -21.79 -18.85 -26.07
CA LEU A 120 -21.41 -19.75 -27.16
C LEU A 120 -20.36 -19.07 -28.04
N ASN A 121 -19.08 -19.38 -27.81
CA ASN A 121 -17.93 -18.68 -28.38
C ASN A 121 -17.39 -19.34 -29.67
N LYS A 122 -16.54 -18.61 -30.42
CA LYS A 122 -15.90 -19.00 -31.69
C LYS A 122 -16.86 -19.20 -32.87
N GLN A 123 -17.95 -18.44 -32.91
CA GLN A 123 -18.89 -18.42 -34.03
C GLN A 123 -18.32 -17.75 -35.30
N ASP A 124 -17.04 -17.37 -35.30
CA ASP A 124 -16.27 -16.95 -36.49
C ASP A 124 -15.61 -18.12 -37.23
N SER A 125 -15.55 -19.31 -36.63
CA SER A 125 -14.97 -20.49 -37.29
C SER A 125 -15.89 -21.00 -38.41
N PRO A 126 -15.35 -21.39 -39.58
CA PRO A 126 -16.13 -21.98 -40.67
C PRO A 126 -16.76 -23.33 -40.28
N ASP A 127 -16.24 -24.00 -39.26
CA ASP A 127 -16.74 -25.29 -38.76
C ASP A 127 -18.02 -25.17 -37.92
N VAL A 128 -18.46 -23.95 -37.60
CA VAL A 128 -19.60 -23.69 -36.72
C VAL A 128 -20.80 -23.19 -37.54
N SER A 129 -21.76 -24.07 -37.77
CA SER A 129 -23.02 -23.73 -38.45
C SER A 129 -24.07 -23.17 -37.49
N GLY A 130 -25.05 -22.42 -38.02
CA GLY A 130 -26.18 -21.91 -37.23
C GLY A 130 -27.01 -23.01 -36.56
N GLU A 131 -27.15 -24.16 -37.23
CA GLU A 131 -27.86 -25.34 -36.70
C GLU A 131 -27.13 -25.95 -35.50
N LEU A 132 -25.80 -26.04 -35.55
CA LEU A 132 -24.99 -26.52 -34.42
C LEU A 132 -25.13 -25.61 -33.19
N ILE A 133 -25.18 -24.29 -33.39
CA ILE A 133 -25.39 -23.32 -32.30
C ILE A 133 -26.78 -23.47 -31.68
N GLN A 134 -27.80 -23.73 -32.49
CA GLN A 134 -29.17 -23.97 -32.00
C GLN A 134 -29.25 -25.28 -31.22
N GLU A 135 -28.61 -26.34 -31.71
CA GLU A 135 -28.57 -27.62 -31.01
C GLU A 135 -27.82 -27.53 -29.68
N ALA A 136 -26.66 -26.86 -29.69
CA ALA A 136 -25.90 -26.54 -28.49
C ALA A 136 -26.75 -25.80 -27.45
N ARG A 137 -27.45 -24.76 -27.89
CA ARG A 137 -28.34 -23.98 -27.03
C ARG A 137 -29.41 -24.87 -26.41
N ARG A 138 -30.10 -25.67 -27.24
CA ARG A 138 -31.12 -26.61 -26.78
C ARG A 138 -30.58 -27.55 -25.70
N LYS A 139 -29.37 -28.09 -25.88
CA LYS A 139 -28.72 -28.96 -24.89
C LYS A 139 -28.41 -28.28 -23.57
N TYR A 140 -27.92 -27.02 -23.59
CA TYR A 140 -27.72 -26.26 -22.35
C TYR A 140 -29.04 -25.94 -21.66
N GLU A 141 -30.09 -25.58 -22.42
CA GLU A 141 -31.43 -25.29 -21.89
C GLU A 141 -32.08 -26.54 -21.27
N GLU A 142 -31.96 -27.71 -21.92
CA GLU A 142 -32.40 -29.01 -21.39
C GLU A 142 -31.74 -29.33 -20.04
N GLU A 143 -30.44 -29.01 -19.90
CA GLU A 143 -29.71 -29.25 -18.65
C GLU A 143 -30.06 -28.23 -17.56
N PHE A 144 -30.24 -26.97 -17.92
CA PHE A 144 -30.69 -25.95 -16.98
C PHE A 144 -32.14 -26.16 -16.51
N ALA A 145 -32.99 -26.76 -17.34
CA ALA A 145 -34.38 -27.06 -16.97
C ALA A 145 -34.48 -27.96 -15.73
N LYS A 146 -33.43 -28.76 -15.44
CA LYS A 146 -33.35 -29.60 -14.24
C LYS A 146 -33.17 -28.80 -12.94
N TYR A 147 -32.75 -27.54 -13.03
CA TYR A 147 -32.43 -26.66 -11.91
C TYR A 147 -33.25 -25.36 -11.93
N LYS A 148 -34.42 -25.39 -12.58
CA LYS A 148 -35.24 -24.20 -12.87
C LYS A 148 -35.67 -23.44 -11.61
N ASP A 149 -35.85 -24.13 -10.50
CA ASP A 149 -36.26 -23.53 -9.22
C ASP A 149 -35.08 -22.98 -8.41
N ASP A 150 -33.85 -23.48 -8.65
CA ASP A 150 -32.65 -23.13 -7.88
C ASP A 150 -31.75 -22.10 -8.57
N LEU A 151 -31.74 -22.08 -9.91
CA LEU A 151 -30.82 -21.27 -10.72
C LEU A 151 -31.58 -20.32 -11.68
N SER A 152 -31.13 -19.07 -11.70
CA SER A 152 -31.45 -18.08 -12.73
C SER A 152 -30.38 -18.13 -13.82
N TRP A 153 -30.72 -18.71 -14.96
CA TRP A 153 -29.79 -18.94 -16.06
C TRP A 153 -30.19 -18.18 -17.34
N LYS A 154 -29.20 -17.88 -18.19
CA LYS A 154 -29.44 -17.36 -19.55
C LYS A 154 -28.39 -17.90 -20.51
N VAL A 155 -28.83 -18.57 -21.58
CA VAL A 155 -27.97 -18.89 -22.72
C VAL A 155 -28.00 -17.72 -23.69
N LEU A 156 -26.85 -17.14 -23.99
CA LEU A 156 -26.75 -15.92 -24.78
C LEU A 156 -27.15 -16.18 -26.23
N THR A 157 -27.97 -15.27 -26.79
CA THR A 157 -28.57 -15.46 -28.11
C THR A 157 -27.80 -14.81 -29.25
N HIS A 158 -27.02 -13.77 -28.94
CA HIS A 158 -26.24 -13.01 -29.91
C HIS A 158 -25.00 -13.78 -30.38
N LYS A 159 -24.47 -13.41 -31.54
CA LYS A 159 -23.23 -13.95 -32.06
C LYS A 159 -22.06 -13.51 -31.17
N LEU A 160 -21.28 -14.47 -30.67
CA LEU A 160 -20.12 -14.18 -29.81
C LEU A 160 -18.83 -14.64 -30.49
N SER A 161 -17.97 -13.66 -30.80
CA SER A 161 -16.59 -13.89 -31.22
C SER A 161 -15.70 -12.78 -30.68
N PRO A 162 -14.96 -13.03 -29.58
CA PRO A 162 -13.95 -12.12 -29.05
C PRO A 162 -12.88 -11.76 -30.06
N LYS A 163 -12.58 -12.67 -31.01
CA LYS A 163 -11.61 -12.45 -32.10
C LYS A 163 -12.03 -11.28 -32.99
N THR A 164 -13.30 -11.25 -33.39
CA THR A 164 -13.85 -10.16 -34.21
C THR A 164 -14.40 -9.01 -33.35
N GLY A 165 -14.58 -9.21 -32.04
CA GLY A 165 -15.17 -8.26 -31.10
C GLY A 165 -16.69 -8.27 -31.05
N VAL A 166 -17.34 -9.06 -31.89
CA VAL A 166 -18.81 -9.13 -31.96
C VAL A 166 -19.36 -9.84 -30.73
N GLY A 167 -20.35 -9.24 -30.05
CA GLY A 167 -21.07 -9.83 -28.93
C GLY A 167 -20.46 -9.60 -27.54
N VAL A 168 -19.23 -9.10 -27.43
CA VAL A 168 -18.52 -9.01 -26.14
C VAL A 168 -19.15 -7.96 -25.21
N SER A 169 -19.57 -6.83 -25.75
CA SER A 169 -20.20 -5.75 -24.97
C SER A 169 -21.63 -6.12 -24.57
N GLU A 170 -22.31 -6.84 -25.44
CA GLU A 170 -23.68 -7.34 -25.26
C GLU A 170 -23.76 -8.36 -24.13
N VAL A 171 -22.72 -9.17 -23.91
CA VAL A 171 -22.63 -10.04 -22.72
C VAL A 171 -22.67 -9.23 -21.43
N LEU A 172 -21.85 -8.17 -21.34
CA LEU A 172 -21.74 -7.37 -20.13
C LEU A 172 -23.03 -6.58 -19.88
N GLU A 173 -23.63 -6.02 -20.93
CA GLU A 173 -24.90 -5.32 -20.85
C GLU A 173 -26.03 -6.25 -20.40
N ASP A 174 -26.07 -7.49 -20.89
CA ASP A 174 -27.05 -8.49 -20.44
C ASP A 174 -26.91 -8.82 -18.95
N ILE A 175 -25.68 -8.98 -18.46
CA ILE A 175 -25.40 -9.22 -17.04
C ILE A 175 -25.81 -7.99 -16.22
N TYR A 176 -25.47 -6.78 -16.69
CA TYR A 176 -25.85 -5.53 -16.04
C TYR A 176 -27.36 -5.36 -15.92
N GLN A 177 -28.11 -5.60 -16.99
CA GLN A 177 -29.57 -5.50 -16.99
C GLN A 177 -30.21 -6.50 -16.04
N ALA A 178 -29.67 -7.72 -15.94
CA ALA A 178 -30.14 -8.71 -14.98
C ALA A 178 -29.88 -8.27 -13.52
N VAL A 179 -28.67 -7.77 -13.23
CA VAL A 179 -28.32 -7.24 -11.89
C VAL A 179 -29.23 -6.07 -11.51
N LYS A 180 -29.53 -5.17 -12.46
CA LYS A 180 -30.41 -4.02 -12.25
C LYS A 180 -31.87 -4.44 -12.01
N ARG A 181 -32.40 -5.40 -12.78
CA ARG A 181 -33.78 -5.89 -12.63
C ARG A 181 -34.03 -6.54 -11.28
N VAL A 182 -33.05 -7.31 -10.79
CA VAL A 182 -33.20 -8.09 -9.55
C VAL A 182 -32.78 -7.27 -8.32
N ASN A 183 -32.30 -6.03 -8.49
CA ASN A 183 -31.70 -5.23 -7.43
C ASN A 183 -30.69 -6.06 -6.61
N LEU A 184 -29.81 -6.79 -7.30
CA LEU A 184 -28.85 -7.65 -6.61
C LEU A 184 -28.01 -6.78 -5.68
N GLU A 185 -28.13 -7.00 -4.38
CA GLU A 185 -27.28 -6.33 -3.40
C GLU A 185 -25.82 -6.68 -3.75
N PRO A 186 -24.94 -5.67 -3.96
CA PRO A 186 -23.52 -5.92 -4.14
C PRO A 186 -22.99 -6.67 -2.91
N ALA A 187 -21.83 -7.31 -3.05
CA ALA A 187 -21.19 -7.93 -1.90
C ALA A 187 -21.07 -6.89 -0.78
N LYS A 188 -21.81 -7.05 0.32
CA LYS A 188 -21.58 -6.23 1.52
C LYS A 188 -20.18 -6.56 2.02
N GLU A 189 -19.23 -5.65 1.83
CA GLU A 189 -18.01 -5.64 2.63
C GLU A 189 -18.44 -5.35 4.07
N GLY A 190 -18.60 -6.42 4.85
CA GLY A 190 -18.98 -6.35 6.25
C GLY A 190 -20.25 -7.12 6.56
N LYS A 191 -20.05 -8.19 7.35
CA LYS A 191 -21.06 -9.10 7.92
C LYS A 191 -21.70 -10.06 6.92
N ARG A 192 -20.97 -11.13 6.57
CA ARG A 192 -21.60 -12.42 6.24
C ARG A 192 -21.34 -13.42 7.35
N ASP A 193 -22.38 -14.19 7.58
CA ASP A 193 -22.70 -14.92 8.79
C ASP A 193 -21.64 -15.91 9.28
N LYS A 194 -21.55 -15.95 10.60
CA LYS A 194 -20.92 -17.01 11.39
C LYS A 194 -21.65 -18.34 11.13
N LYS A 195 -21.37 -18.98 10.01
CA LYS A 195 -21.43 -20.43 9.76
C LYS A 195 -21.32 -20.61 8.26
N THR A 196 -20.21 -21.18 7.78
CA THR A 196 -20.20 -22.33 6.85
C THR A 196 -18.75 -22.73 6.56
N THR A 197 -18.47 -24.00 6.90
CA THR A 197 -17.33 -24.86 6.55
C THR A 197 -15.91 -24.35 6.72
N VAL A 198 -15.45 -24.52 7.96
CA VAL A 198 -14.06 -24.83 8.33
C VAL A 198 -13.48 -25.88 7.38
N ILE A 199 -12.27 -25.63 6.88
CA ILE A 199 -11.40 -26.63 6.28
C ILE A 199 -11.17 -27.70 7.35
N SER A 200 -11.88 -28.82 7.26
CA SER A 200 -11.65 -29.99 8.11
C SER A 200 -10.41 -30.72 7.60
N ASP A 201 -9.23 -30.25 8.01
CA ASP A 201 -8.17 -31.17 8.37
C ASP A 201 -8.32 -31.44 9.88
N SER A 202 -8.72 -32.66 10.19
CA SER A 202 -9.01 -33.16 11.53
C SER A 202 -7.72 -33.28 12.35
N THR A 203 -7.28 -32.18 13.00
CA THR A 203 -6.52 -32.20 14.29
C THR A 203 -6.21 -30.82 14.91
N ASP A 204 -6.67 -29.70 14.36
CA ASP A 204 -6.25 -28.39 14.88
C ASP A 204 -7.30 -27.78 15.85
N GLU A 205 -7.18 -28.10 17.14
CA GLU A 205 -7.90 -27.38 18.20
C GLU A 205 -7.55 -25.89 18.16
N ILE A 206 -8.57 -25.03 18.14
CA ILE A 206 -8.40 -23.59 18.33
C ILE A 206 -7.94 -23.40 19.78
N LEU A 207 -6.62 -23.22 19.97
CA LEU A 207 -6.04 -23.02 21.30
C LEU A 207 -6.65 -21.79 21.98
N THR A 208 -7.09 -21.96 23.21
CA THR A 208 -7.55 -20.87 24.08
C THR A 208 -6.40 -19.95 24.46
N THR A 209 -6.71 -18.71 24.84
CA THR A 209 -5.70 -17.73 25.26
C THR A 209 -4.84 -18.24 26.42
N GLU A 210 -5.41 -19.02 27.34
CA GLU A 210 -4.70 -19.64 28.48
C GLU A 210 -3.73 -20.72 28.02
N GLN A 211 -4.12 -21.55 27.04
CA GLN A 211 -3.22 -22.55 26.45
C GLN A 211 -2.06 -21.90 25.69
N LEU A 212 -2.31 -20.79 24.97
CA LEU A 212 -1.27 -20.01 24.31
C LEU A 212 -0.29 -19.40 25.33
N GLN A 213 -0.80 -18.85 26.43
CA GLN A 213 0.04 -18.34 27.52
C GLN A 213 0.90 -19.42 28.18
N HIS A 214 0.33 -20.61 28.41
CA HIS A 214 1.08 -21.75 28.94
C HIS A 214 2.17 -22.21 27.94
N GLN A 215 1.88 -22.23 26.64
CA GLN A 215 2.90 -22.52 25.62
C GLN A 215 3.99 -21.44 25.57
N ILE A 216 3.63 -20.16 25.70
CA ILE A 216 4.59 -19.06 25.77
C ILE A 216 5.56 -19.29 26.93
N GLU A 217 5.04 -19.53 28.14
CA GLU A 217 5.89 -19.69 29.31
C GLU A 217 6.77 -20.94 29.22
N LYS A 218 6.25 -22.06 28.67
CA LYS A 218 7.04 -23.26 28.37
C LYS A 218 8.19 -22.99 27.39
N ASN A 219 7.92 -22.25 26.31
CA ASN A 219 8.95 -21.92 25.32
C ASN A 219 9.98 -20.93 25.89
N ILE A 220 9.55 -19.96 26.70
CA ILE A 220 10.46 -19.00 27.36
C ILE A 220 11.36 -19.72 28.37
N THR A 221 10.82 -20.62 29.21
CA THR A 221 11.62 -21.39 30.17
C THR A 221 12.56 -22.39 29.49
N GLY A 222 12.18 -22.92 28.32
CA GLY A 222 13.03 -23.78 27.51
C GLY A 222 14.10 -23.04 26.69
N ASP A 223 13.97 -21.72 26.51
CA ASP A 223 14.91 -20.88 25.76
C ASP A 223 16.09 -20.48 26.64
N THR A 224 17.11 -21.32 26.68
CA THR A 224 18.34 -21.09 27.44
C THR A 224 19.34 -20.18 26.72
N PHE A 225 19.03 -19.71 25.50
CA PHE A 225 19.93 -18.87 24.73
C PHE A 225 19.80 -17.41 25.14
N ASP A 226 20.94 -16.82 25.51
CA ASP A 226 21.12 -15.37 25.47
C ASP A 226 20.76 -14.82 24.06
N PRO A 227 20.13 -13.64 23.94
CA PRO A 227 19.76 -13.07 22.64
C PRO A 227 20.93 -12.96 21.64
N GLY A 228 22.12 -12.58 22.08
CA GLY A 228 23.31 -12.52 21.21
C GLY A 228 23.78 -13.90 20.77
N ALA A 229 23.75 -14.87 21.69
CA ALA A 229 24.07 -16.27 21.40
C ALA A 229 23.08 -16.89 20.40
N PHE A 230 21.77 -16.67 20.59
CA PHE A 230 20.74 -17.12 19.66
C PHE A 230 20.97 -16.57 18.25
N TRP A 231 21.25 -15.27 18.11
CA TRP A 231 21.47 -14.66 16.81
C TRP A 231 22.69 -15.25 16.08
N THR A 232 23.77 -15.48 16.84
CA THR A 232 24.98 -16.10 16.31
C THR A 232 24.71 -17.54 15.85
N SER A 233 24.00 -18.33 16.65
CA SER A 233 23.62 -19.70 16.30
C SER A 233 22.66 -19.76 15.11
N PHE A 234 21.69 -18.83 15.01
CA PHE A 234 20.80 -18.72 13.84
C PHE A 234 21.58 -18.44 12.56
N LEU A 235 22.56 -17.53 12.60
CA LEU A 235 23.40 -17.23 11.43
C LEU A 235 24.30 -18.42 11.06
N LYS A 236 24.85 -19.13 12.04
CA LYS A 236 25.70 -20.31 11.81
C LYS A 236 24.94 -21.57 11.40
N GLY A 237 23.63 -21.63 11.70
CA GLY A 237 22.79 -22.81 11.44
C GLY A 237 22.79 -23.84 12.57
N ASP A 238 23.38 -23.52 13.72
CA ASP A 238 23.55 -24.43 14.86
C ASP A 238 22.43 -24.25 15.90
N LEU A 239 21.18 -24.28 15.44
CA LEU A 239 20.01 -24.22 16.32
C LEU A 239 19.58 -25.63 16.74
N PRO A 240 19.11 -25.84 17.97
CA PRO A 240 18.69 -27.18 18.43
C PRO A 240 17.35 -27.62 17.84
N ALA A 241 16.41 -26.68 17.66
CA ALA A 241 15.08 -26.94 17.12
C ALA A 241 14.58 -25.74 16.32
N TRP A 242 13.72 -25.99 15.33
CA TRP A 242 13.08 -24.96 14.51
C TRP A 242 11.57 -24.98 14.70
N THR A 243 11.10 -24.22 15.68
CA THR A 243 9.69 -24.12 16.06
C THR A 243 9.08 -22.79 15.63
N HIS A 244 7.77 -22.63 15.79
CA HIS A 244 7.10 -21.33 15.57
C HIS A 244 7.69 -20.22 16.47
N TYR A 245 8.09 -20.56 17.70
CA TYR A 245 8.76 -19.62 18.62
C TYR A 245 10.11 -19.13 18.05
N THR A 246 10.98 -20.05 17.61
CA THR A 246 12.30 -19.67 17.06
C THR A 246 12.17 -18.93 15.74
N TYR A 247 11.14 -19.26 14.94
CA TYR A 247 10.79 -18.53 13.72
C TYR A 247 10.43 -17.07 14.02
N LEU A 248 9.53 -16.82 14.99
CA LEU A 248 9.16 -15.47 15.40
C LEU A 248 10.32 -14.71 16.04
N LYS A 249 11.17 -15.38 16.85
CA LYS A 249 12.36 -14.77 17.47
C LYS A 249 13.37 -14.32 16.41
N ALA A 250 13.62 -15.15 15.39
CA ALA A 250 14.49 -14.79 14.29
C ALA A 250 13.92 -13.65 13.43
N LEU A 251 12.62 -13.69 13.14
CA LEU A 251 11.94 -12.62 12.40
C LEU A 251 11.98 -11.29 13.18
N TYR A 252 11.79 -11.33 14.50
CA TYR A 252 11.90 -10.18 15.38
C TYR A 252 13.28 -9.50 15.25
N PHE A 253 14.35 -10.28 15.27
CA PHE A 253 15.71 -9.72 15.19
C PHE A 253 16.00 -9.11 13.82
N VAL A 254 15.49 -9.72 12.73
CA VAL A 254 15.54 -9.12 11.39
C VAL A 254 14.76 -7.82 11.33
N ILE A 255 13.58 -7.74 11.96
CA ILE A 255 12.84 -6.47 12.08
C ILE A 255 13.70 -5.41 12.78
N LEU A 256 14.36 -5.73 13.90
CA LEU A 256 15.20 -4.76 14.62
C LEU A 256 16.42 -4.29 13.80
N GLU A 257 17.04 -5.17 13.01
CA GLU A 257 18.18 -4.81 12.15
C GLU A 257 17.75 -4.01 10.90
N SER A 258 16.63 -4.39 10.27
CA SER A 258 16.17 -3.79 9.02
C SER A 258 15.28 -2.56 9.20
N ALA A 259 14.55 -2.42 10.32
CA ALA A 259 13.65 -1.29 10.57
C ALA A 259 14.39 0.06 10.63
N LYS A 260 15.68 0.06 10.95
CA LYS A 260 16.53 1.26 10.94
C LYS A 260 16.94 1.73 9.55
N LYS A 261 16.75 0.91 8.51
CA LYS A 261 17.39 1.10 7.20
C LYS A 261 16.46 0.91 6.00
N LYS A 262 15.29 0.27 6.17
CA LYS A 262 14.42 -0.14 5.05
C LYS A 262 12.93 -0.06 5.39
N PRO A 263 12.05 0.16 4.39
CA PRO A 263 10.60 0.09 4.58
C PRO A 263 10.12 -1.34 4.86
N TYR A 264 9.00 -1.47 5.59
CA TYR A 264 8.51 -2.73 6.16
C TYR A 264 8.34 -3.90 5.18
N TYR A 265 7.95 -3.63 3.93
CA TYR A 265 7.76 -4.68 2.92
C TYR A 265 9.07 -5.33 2.45
N LYS A 266 10.21 -4.62 2.56
CA LYS A 266 11.54 -5.18 2.25
C LYS A 266 12.07 -6.06 3.38
N ILE A 267 11.55 -5.92 4.60
CA ILE A 267 11.95 -6.75 5.75
C ILE A 267 11.59 -8.23 5.53
N ALA A 268 10.41 -8.48 4.92
CA ALA A 268 9.99 -9.83 4.58
C ALA A 268 10.93 -10.50 3.55
N GLU A 269 11.46 -9.74 2.59
CA GLU A 269 12.46 -10.22 1.62
C GLU A 269 13.78 -10.59 2.30
N ASP A 270 14.27 -9.70 3.17
CA ASP A 270 15.49 -9.96 3.96
C ASP A 270 15.34 -11.24 4.78
N PHE A 271 14.19 -11.43 5.44
CA PHE A 271 13.96 -12.65 6.22
C PHE A 271 13.90 -13.91 5.34
N ILE A 272 13.30 -13.86 4.16
CA ILE A 272 13.30 -14.98 3.21
C ILE A 272 14.73 -15.35 2.79
N ILE A 273 15.64 -14.38 2.63
CA ILE A 273 17.05 -14.64 2.34
C ILE A 273 17.68 -15.41 3.50
N HIS A 274 17.45 -14.99 4.75
CA HIS A 274 17.94 -15.69 5.93
C HIS A 274 17.38 -17.11 6.05
N LEU A 275 16.08 -17.32 5.80
CA LEU A 275 15.45 -18.64 5.82
C LEU A 275 16.03 -19.59 4.78
N ASN A 276 16.25 -19.11 3.54
CA ASN A 276 16.87 -19.90 2.48
C ASN A 276 18.32 -20.28 2.81
N ARG A 277 19.07 -19.36 3.42
CA ARG A 277 20.43 -19.64 3.93
C ARG A 277 20.38 -20.71 5.03
N LEU A 278 19.51 -20.57 6.02
CA LEU A 278 19.39 -21.53 7.12
C LEU A 278 19.07 -22.94 6.60
N ARG A 279 18.15 -23.05 5.65
CA ARG A 279 17.81 -24.32 5.01
C ARG A 279 18.95 -24.95 4.22
N LYS A 280 19.82 -24.13 3.61
CA LYS A 280 21.00 -24.61 2.89
C LYS A 280 22.07 -25.15 3.85
N ILE A 281 22.23 -24.53 5.01
CA ILE A 281 23.25 -24.89 6.01
C ILE A 281 22.79 -26.10 6.85
N SER A 282 21.53 -26.08 7.31
CA SER A 282 20.99 -27.06 8.25
C SER A 282 19.61 -27.58 7.79
N PRO A 283 19.55 -28.36 6.70
CA PRO A 283 18.29 -28.91 6.18
C PRO A 283 17.56 -29.81 7.18
N GLN A 284 18.30 -30.47 8.09
CA GLN A 284 17.77 -31.36 9.12
C GLN A 284 16.77 -30.67 10.06
N LEU A 285 16.89 -29.36 10.27
CA LEU A 285 16.00 -28.60 11.16
C LEU A 285 14.55 -28.58 10.63
N PHE A 286 14.39 -28.55 9.31
CA PHE A 286 13.09 -28.47 8.63
C PHE A 286 12.40 -29.82 8.48
N SER A 287 13.08 -30.91 8.85
CA SER A 287 12.54 -32.28 8.83
C SER A 287 12.01 -32.73 10.20
N SER A 288 12.09 -31.87 11.21
CA SER A 288 11.64 -32.17 12.57
C SER A 288 10.10 -32.16 12.69
N SER A 289 9.55 -33.04 13.53
CA SER A 289 8.10 -33.11 13.82
C SER A 289 7.54 -31.83 14.44
N GLU A 290 8.40 -31.01 15.04
CA GLU A 290 8.06 -29.75 15.71
C GLU A 290 7.99 -28.55 14.76
N THR A 291 8.48 -28.68 13.52
CA THR A 291 8.37 -27.63 12.51
C THR A 291 6.96 -27.64 11.92
N PRO A 292 6.20 -26.53 12.01
CA PRO A 292 4.91 -26.44 11.33
C PRO A 292 5.02 -26.76 9.85
N ARG A 293 4.14 -27.63 9.34
CA ARG A 293 4.14 -28.05 7.91
C ARG A 293 4.12 -26.87 6.94
N ALA A 294 3.48 -25.76 7.33
CA ALA A 294 3.45 -24.51 6.56
C ALA A 294 4.82 -23.84 6.34
N TYR A 295 5.87 -24.26 7.08
CA TYR A 295 7.24 -23.77 6.98
C TYR A 295 8.20 -24.75 6.29
N VAL A 296 7.71 -25.93 5.90
CA VAL A 296 8.50 -27.05 5.33
C VAL A 296 8.44 -27.08 3.79
N ASP A 297 7.67 -26.19 3.17
CA ASP A 297 7.55 -26.14 1.71
C ASP A 297 8.90 -25.90 1.01
N ALA A 298 9.06 -26.51 -0.17
CA ALA A 298 10.29 -26.44 -0.98
C ALA A 298 10.74 -25.01 -1.31
N GLN A 299 9.88 -24.01 -1.16
CA GLN A 299 10.22 -22.58 -1.29
C GLN A 299 9.38 -21.75 -0.30
N PHE A 300 10.01 -20.85 0.48
CA PHE A 300 9.30 -19.99 1.44
C PHE A 300 8.38 -18.99 0.73
N SER A 301 7.09 -18.98 1.09
CA SER A 301 6.10 -18.07 0.52
C SER A 301 6.27 -16.64 1.04
N ARG A 302 6.40 -15.67 0.11
CA ARG A 302 6.36 -14.23 0.43
C ARG A 302 5.08 -13.85 1.16
N CYS A 303 3.95 -14.47 0.82
CA CYS A 303 2.66 -14.14 1.42
C CYS A 303 2.64 -14.48 2.92
N LEU A 304 3.13 -15.67 3.29
CA LEU A 304 3.17 -16.11 4.69
C LEU A 304 4.20 -15.33 5.52
N VAL A 305 5.39 -15.09 4.96
CA VAL A 305 6.40 -14.28 5.66
C VAL A 305 5.91 -12.86 5.87
N THR A 306 5.35 -12.22 4.84
CA THR A 306 4.82 -10.86 4.94
C THR A 306 3.69 -10.79 5.97
N PHE A 307 2.81 -11.79 6.02
CA PHE A 307 1.79 -11.88 7.05
C PHE A 307 2.39 -11.88 8.46
N TRP A 308 3.37 -12.74 8.74
CA TRP A 308 4.01 -12.79 10.05
C TRP A 308 4.80 -11.54 10.38
N THR A 309 5.47 -10.92 9.39
CA THR A 309 6.14 -9.63 9.56
C THR A 309 5.15 -8.57 10.04
N LEU A 310 3.96 -8.50 9.42
CA LEU A 310 2.93 -7.53 9.78
C LEU A 310 2.30 -7.82 11.16
N GLN A 311 2.02 -9.10 11.47
CA GLN A 311 1.50 -9.48 12.79
C GLN A 311 2.50 -9.12 13.90
N LEU A 312 3.78 -9.39 13.68
CA LEU A 312 4.81 -9.11 14.67
C LEU A 312 5.07 -7.60 14.82
N LEU A 313 5.07 -6.83 13.73
CA LEU A 313 5.12 -5.37 13.78
C LEU A 313 3.94 -4.78 14.57
N HIS A 314 2.74 -5.35 14.40
CA HIS A 314 1.58 -4.96 15.19
C HIS A 314 1.75 -5.28 16.68
N GLY A 315 2.21 -6.48 17.03
CA GLY A 315 2.49 -6.86 18.42
C GLY A 315 3.57 -5.99 19.08
N ILE A 316 4.64 -5.65 18.34
CA ILE A 316 5.68 -4.71 18.78
C ILE A 316 5.06 -3.34 19.07
N ARG A 317 4.23 -2.83 18.16
CA ARG A 317 3.56 -1.54 18.33
C ARG A 317 2.64 -1.55 19.55
N ASP A 318 1.82 -2.58 19.71
CA ASP A 318 0.89 -2.69 20.84
C ASP A 318 1.62 -2.79 22.17
N TYR A 319 2.78 -3.47 22.20
CA TYR A 319 3.66 -3.51 23.37
C TYR A 319 4.26 -2.14 23.67
N ARG A 320 4.81 -1.46 22.65
CA ARG A 320 5.35 -0.10 22.79
C ARG A 320 4.30 0.90 23.28
N MET A 321 3.07 0.82 22.77
CA MET A 321 1.96 1.62 23.25
C MET A 321 1.64 1.29 24.71
N HIS A 322 1.65 0.02 25.12
CA HIS A 322 1.43 -0.36 26.51
C HIS A 322 2.51 0.20 27.47
N ILE A 323 3.79 0.17 27.07
CA ILE A 323 4.90 0.69 27.88
C ILE A 323 5.18 2.18 27.65
N MET A 324 4.40 2.86 26.80
CA MET A 324 4.59 4.26 26.39
C MET A 324 6.01 4.57 25.88
N SER A 325 6.61 3.64 25.13
CA SER A 325 7.97 3.79 24.61
C SER A 325 7.99 4.27 23.16
N VAL A 326 8.82 5.27 22.88
CA VAL A 326 9.06 5.84 21.55
C VAL A 326 10.07 5.01 20.76
N ASP A 327 10.88 4.19 21.41
CA ASP A 327 11.91 3.38 20.73
C ASP A 327 11.39 1.98 20.40
N LEU A 328 12.05 1.32 19.45
CA LEU A 328 11.82 -0.11 19.22
C LEU A 328 12.32 -0.91 20.43
N PRO A 329 11.61 -1.98 20.85
CA PRO A 329 12.03 -2.77 22.00
C PRO A 329 13.36 -3.48 21.72
N SER A 330 14.09 -3.80 22.78
CA SER A 330 15.39 -4.47 22.67
C SER A 330 15.24 -5.96 22.34
N ARG A 331 16.36 -6.65 22.06
CA ARG A 331 16.32 -8.09 21.74
C ARG A 331 15.83 -8.93 22.92
N GLU A 332 16.11 -8.45 24.13
CA GLU A 332 15.74 -9.04 25.43
C GLU A 332 14.24 -8.92 25.72
N GLU A 333 13.53 -8.00 25.04
CA GLU A 333 12.11 -7.74 25.24
C GLU A 333 11.17 -8.63 24.41
N PHE A 334 11.72 -9.54 23.60
CA PHE A 334 10.93 -10.48 22.79
C PHE A 334 9.93 -11.32 23.62
N PRO A 335 10.31 -11.91 24.76
CA PRO A 335 9.37 -12.64 25.62
C PRO A 335 8.20 -11.77 26.11
N GLN A 336 8.44 -10.50 26.43
CA GLN A 336 7.46 -9.54 26.94
C GLN A 336 6.44 -9.20 25.85
N ILE A 337 6.89 -9.05 24.59
CA ILE A 337 6.01 -8.86 23.43
C ILE A 337 5.07 -10.07 23.25
N LEU A 338 5.58 -11.30 23.36
CA LEU A 338 4.75 -12.50 23.25
C LEU A 338 3.74 -12.61 24.40
N ARG A 339 4.14 -12.27 25.63
CA ARG A 339 3.23 -12.24 26.80
C ARG A 339 2.09 -11.23 26.60
N HIS A 340 2.40 -10.06 26.02
CA HIS A 340 1.40 -9.03 25.72
C HIS A 340 0.50 -9.37 24.54
N SER A 341 1.03 -10.08 23.53
CA SER A 341 0.29 -10.51 22.34
C SER A 341 0.30 -12.03 22.17
N PRO A 342 -0.43 -12.81 23.02
CA PRO A 342 -0.38 -14.27 22.99
C PRO A 342 -0.83 -14.90 21.67
N SER A 343 -1.66 -14.20 20.90
CA SER A 343 -2.14 -14.65 19.59
C SER A 343 -1.01 -14.88 18.58
N LEU A 344 0.14 -14.23 18.75
CA LEU A 344 1.31 -14.45 17.88
C LEU A 344 1.79 -15.90 17.91
N MET A 345 1.66 -16.59 19.05
CA MET A 345 2.07 -17.98 19.20
C MET A 345 1.10 -19.00 18.57
N ASN A 346 -0.05 -18.55 18.07
CA ASN A 346 -0.94 -19.41 17.31
C ASN A 346 -0.41 -19.58 15.88
N THR A 347 0.29 -20.68 15.61
CA THR A 347 0.83 -21.05 14.28
C THR A 347 -0.19 -20.97 13.14
N TYR A 348 -1.48 -21.15 13.44
CA TYR A 348 -2.56 -21.13 12.45
C TYR A 348 -3.36 -19.82 12.45
N LEU A 349 -2.85 -18.75 13.08
CA LEU A 349 -3.50 -17.45 13.14
C LEU A 349 -3.91 -16.95 11.74
N TRP A 350 -3.10 -17.24 10.71
CA TRP A 350 -3.38 -16.89 9.32
C TRP A 350 -4.71 -17.45 8.80
N LYS A 351 -5.23 -18.57 9.33
CA LYS A 351 -6.54 -19.14 8.94
C LYS A 351 -7.69 -18.17 9.24
N SER A 352 -7.52 -17.26 10.20
CA SER A 352 -8.51 -16.23 10.52
C SER A 352 -8.43 -14.99 9.60
N PHE A 353 -7.35 -14.85 8.84
CA PHE A 353 -7.07 -13.72 7.95
C PHE A 353 -7.21 -14.08 6.47
N TYR A 354 -6.93 -15.33 6.10
CA TYR A 354 -6.93 -15.82 4.73
C TYR A 354 -7.90 -16.97 4.52
N SER A 355 -8.65 -16.94 3.42
CA SER A 355 -9.50 -18.06 2.98
C SER A 355 -8.73 -19.16 2.21
N PHE A 356 -7.40 -19.00 2.11
CA PHE A 356 -6.46 -19.96 1.52
C PHE A 356 -5.28 -20.16 2.46
N ASN A 357 -4.54 -21.24 2.25
CA ASN A 357 -3.21 -21.39 2.82
C ASN A 357 -2.23 -20.41 2.13
N PRO A 358 -1.71 -19.39 2.83
CA PRO A 358 -0.75 -18.45 2.25
C PRO A 358 0.59 -19.11 1.90
N ALA A 359 0.92 -20.27 2.46
CA ALA A 359 2.12 -21.03 2.09
C ALA A 359 2.05 -21.57 0.65
N SER A 360 0.84 -21.90 0.16
CA SER A 360 0.64 -22.47 -1.18
C SER A 360 0.56 -21.43 -2.30
N ARG A 361 0.87 -20.15 -2.04
CA ARG A 361 0.86 -19.07 -3.04
C ARG A 361 2.19 -19.02 -3.81
N PRO A 362 2.17 -18.60 -5.09
CA PRO A 362 3.40 -18.34 -5.85
C PRO A 362 4.30 -17.31 -5.17
N ARG A 363 5.61 -17.51 -5.31
CA ARG A 363 6.70 -16.76 -4.64
C ARG A 363 6.52 -15.25 -4.60
N ASP A 364 6.15 -14.64 -5.72
CA ASP A 364 6.21 -13.18 -5.88
C ASP A 364 4.87 -12.50 -5.60
N VAL A 365 3.84 -13.28 -5.28
CA VAL A 365 2.48 -12.78 -5.10
C VAL A 365 2.17 -12.68 -3.61
N TRP A 366 2.37 -11.49 -3.05
CA TRP A 366 1.72 -11.15 -1.79
C TRP A 366 0.22 -10.91 -2.06
N SER A 367 -0.63 -11.54 -1.27
CA SER A 367 -2.06 -11.32 -1.27
C SER A 367 -2.46 -10.67 0.05
N ILE A 368 -3.28 -9.63 -0.03
CA ILE A 368 -3.87 -8.98 1.15
C ILE A 368 -4.84 -9.97 1.82
N PRO A 369 -4.88 -10.05 3.16
CA PRO A 369 -5.90 -10.82 3.88
C PRO A 369 -7.32 -10.52 3.40
N ASN A 370 -8.11 -11.56 3.19
CA ASN A 370 -9.43 -11.47 2.58
C ASN A 370 -10.58 -11.90 3.50
N LEU A 371 -10.29 -12.49 4.68
CA LEU A 371 -11.30 -12.80 5.70
C LEU A 371 -11.38 -11.72 6.78
N ARG A 372 -10.23 -11.18 7.17
CA ARG A 372 -10.12 -10.12 8.16
C ARG A 372 -9.12 -9.10 7.63
N HIS A 373 -9.51 -7.83 7.61
CA HIS A 373 -8.58 -6.77 7.29
C HIS A 373 -7.42 -6.79 8.29
N LEU A 374 -6.22 -6.53 7.79
CA LEU A 374 -5.11 -6.18 8.67
C LEU A 374 -5.56 -4.98 9.52
N PRO A 375 -5.23 -4.95 10.83
CA PRO A 375 -5.59 -3.84 11.70
C PRO A 375 -5.24 -2.52 11.03
N THR A 376 -6.25 -1.82 10.51
CA THR A 376 -6.04 -0.57 9.80
C THR A 376 -5.69 0.44 10.87
N GLN A 377 -4.48 1.00 10.79
CA GLN A 377 -3.96 1.96 11.76
C GLN A 377 -4.94 3.13 11.86
N THR A 378 -5.76 3.13 12.90
CA THR A 378 -6.73 4.20 13.20
C THR A 378 -6.31 4.98 14.44
N ASP A 379 -5.53 4.36 15.32
CA ASP A 379 -4.95 4.97 16.52
C ASP A 379 -3.53 5.55 16.30
N TYR A 380 -3.23 6.18 15.16
CA TYR A 380 -1.93 6.84 14.98
C TYR A 380 -1.70 7.87 16.10
N LEU A 381 -2.71 8.69 16.41
CA LEU A 381 -2.57 9.73 17.44
C LEU A 381 -2.28 9.22 18.86
N ARG A 382 -2.47 7.92 19.15
CA ARG A 382 -2.08 7.31 20.43
C ARG A 382 -0.69 6.69 20.41
N ASP A 383 -0.10 6.49 19.24
CA ASP A 383 1.21 5.86 19.14
C ASP A 383 2.30 6.89 19.45
N PRO A 384 3.06 6.73 20.55
CA PRO A 384 4.11 7.67 20.94
C PRO A 384 5.21 7.81 19.89
N ALA A 385 5.34 6.86 18.96
CA ALA A 385 6.24 6.93 17.82
C ALA A 385 5.81 7.92 16.74
N THR A 386 4.51 8.28 16.69
CA THR A 386 3.93 9.09 15.61
C THR A 386 3.41 10.45 16.08
N VAL A 387 3.37 10.68 17.39
CA VAL A 387 3.12 12.01 17.96
C VAL A 387 4.35 12.89 17.73
N PRO A 388 4.21 14.10 17.15
CA PRO A 388 5.33 15.02 16.98
C PRO A 388 6.03 15.28 18.30
N ARG A 389 7.35 15.07 18.34
CA ARG A 389 8.15 15.27 19.56
C ARG A 389 8.13 16.75 19.95
N ARG A 390 7.96 17.02 21.26
CA ARG A 390 8.46 18.27 21.84
C ARG A 390 9.97 18.14 21.89
N TYR A 391 10.65 18.77 20.94
CA TYR A 391 12.11 18.77 20.94
C TYR A 391 12.60 19.89 21.85
N GLU A 392 13.10 19.52 23.03
CA GLU A 392 13.68 20.44 24.02
C GLU A 392 15.22 20.44 23.98
N GLY A 393 15.80 19.80 22.96
CA GLY A 393 17.25 19.78 22.76
C GLY A 393 17.81 21.19 22.55
N PRO A 394 19.07 21.42 22.94
CA PRO A 394 19.70 22.74 22.87
C PRO A 394 19.85 23.27 21.42
N ASP A 395 19.78 22.40 20.43
CA ASP A 395 19.79 22.65 18.98
C ASP A 395 18.40 22.94 18.37
N LYS A 396 17.34 23.03 19.18
CA LYS A 396 15.96 23.31 18.72
C LYS A 396 15.87 24.47 17.73
N LEU A 397 16.50 25.61 18.04
CA LEU A 397 16.47 26.78 17.16
C LEU A 397 17.29 26.58 15.88
N ILE A 398 18.33 25.75 15.92
CA ILE A 398 19.13 25.37 14.74
C ILE A 398 18.28 24.51 13.80
N ARG A 399 17.58 23.49 14.35
CA ARG A 399 16.64 22.64 13.61
C ARG A 399 15.54 23.46 12.94
N TYR A 400 14.93 24.36 13.70
CA TYR A 400 13.89 25.25 13.18
C TYR A 400 14.45 26.14 12.05
N ALA A 401 15.60 26.77 12.26
CA ALA A 401 16.25 27.60 11.25
C ALA A 401 16.61 26.81 9.98
N PHE A 402 17.09 25.57 10.12
CA PHE A 402 17.36 24.66 9.01
C PHE A 402 16.10 24.39 8.18
N ALA A 403 14.99 24.03 8.81
CA ALA A 403 13.73 23.78 8.09
C ALA A 403 13.22 25.02 7.35
N VAL A 404 13.32 26.21 7.96
CA VAL A 404 12.91 27.49 7.34
C VAL A 404 13.77 27.79 6.11
N MET A 405 15.09 27.66 6.24
CA MET A 405 16.00 27.95 5.12
C MET A 405 15.94 26.89 4.02
N GLN A 406 15.72 25.61 4.36
CA GLN A 406 15.47 24.56 3.39
C GLN A 406 14.19 24.83 2.59
N TYR A 407 13.12 25.30 3.24
CA TYR A 407 11.90 25.72 2.55
C TYR A 407 12.18 26.88 1.58
N VAL A 408 12.91 27.92 2.02
CA VAL A 408 13.28 29.07 1.15
C VAL A 408 14.06 28.59 -0.08
N ARG A 409 15.02 27.68 0.12
CA ARG A 409 15.85 27.11 -0.94
C ARG A 409 15.02 26.29 -1.94
N ASN A 410 14.15 25.42 -1.43
CA ASN A 410 13.36 24.49 -2.25
C ASN A 410 12.24 25.18 -3.04
N THR A 411 11.67 26.25 -2.49
CA THR A 411 10.54 26.97 -3.12
C THR A 411 10.95 28.21 -3.90
N GLY A 412 12.19 28.70 -3.70
CA GLY A 412 12.64 29.99 -4.24
C GLY A 412 11.90 31.20 -3.67
N ALA A 413 11.17 31.03 -2.55
CA ALA A 413 10.36 32.09 -1.96
C ALA A 413 11.20 33.26 -1.45
N ALA A 414 10.63 34.48 -1.47
CA ALA A 414 11.31 35.68 -0.98
C ALA A 414 11.66 35.55 0.51
N ARG A 415 12.96 35.37 0.80
CA ARG A 415 13.51 35.13 2.14
C ARG A 415 12.93 36.04 3.22
N GLY A 416 12.88 37.34 2.96
CA GLY A 416 12.40 38.33 3.95
C GLY A 416 11.00 38.00 4.47
N ARG A 417 10.06 37.71 3.55
CA ARG A 417 8.68 37.34 3.91
C ARG A 417 8.63 36.03 4.70
N VAL A 418 9.36 35.01 4.25
CA VAL A 418 9.37 33.68 4.91
C VAL A 418 9.94 33.78 6.32
N VAL A 419 11.03 34.54 6.52
CA VAL A 419 11.64 34.73 7.84
C VAL A 419 10.70 35.47 8.78
N THR A 420 10.03 36.53 8.33
CA THR A 420 9.03 37.23 9.15
C THR A 420 7.91 36.28 9.59
N LEU A 421 7.37 35.48 8.67
CA LEU A 421 6.33 34.51 8.98
C LEU A 421 6.82 33.40 9.92
N ALA A 422 8.05 32.92 9.73
CA ALA A 422 8.67 31.93 10.61
C ALA A 422 8.82 32.46 12.04
N LEU A 423 9.33 33.68 12.22
CA LEU A 423 9.48 34.29 13.54
C LEU A 423 8.14 34.43 14.27
N VAL A 424 7.09 34.91 13.58
CA VAL A 424 5.73 35.02 14.14
C VAL A 424 5.18 33.64 14.51
N THR A 425 5.39 32.64 13.64
CA THR A 425 4.90 31.28 13.86
C THR A 425 5.57 30.64 15.07
N LEU A 426 6.89 30.80 15.19
CA LEU A 426 7.66 30.32 16.33
C LEU A 426 7.21 31.00 17.63
N GLN A 427 7.01 32.32 17.62
CA GLN A 427 6.49 33.06 18.77
C GLN A 427 5.14 32.51 19.24
N GLN A 428 4.19 32.33 18.31
CA GLN A 428 2.86 31.78 18.63
C GLN A 428 2.96 30.35 19.16
N ALA A 429 3.82 29.51 18.56
CA ALA A 429 4.04 28.14 19.01
C ALA A 429 4.62 28.11 20.44
N THR A 430 5.63 28.94 20.73
CA THR A 430 6.21 29.06 22.08
C THR A 430 5.19 29.56 23.09
N MET A 431 4.37 30.57 22.75
CA MET A 431 3.31 31.06 23.65
C MET A 431 2.29 29.96 23.96
N ARG A 432 1.83 29.21 22.96
CA ARG A 432 0.91 28.08 23.15
C ARG A 432 1.53 26.97 23.99
N ALA A 433 2.78 26.59 23.72
CA ALA A 433 3.50 25.62 24.53
C ALA A 433 3.57 26.04 26.00
N ARG A 434 3.81 27.33 26.26
CA ARG A 434 3.88 27.91 27.60
C ARG A 434 2.54 27.95 28.35
N THR A 435 1.40 27.97 27.65
CA THR A 435 0.09 27.84 28.31
C THR A 435 -0.14 26.45 28.90
N VAL A 436 0.51 25.44 28.34
CA VAL A 436 0.43 24.04 28.80
C VAL A 436 1.55 23.73 29.79
N ASP A 437 2.75 24.30 29.58
CA ASP A 437 3.94 24.05 30.38
C ASP A 437 4.75 25.33 30.60
N SER A 438 4.76 25.82 31.84
CA SER A 438 5.46 27.06 32.20
C SER A 438 6.99 26.98 32.13
N THR A 439 7.56 25.76 32.07
CA THR A 439 9.02 25.53 32.06
C THR A 439 9.67 25.79 30.71
N VAL A 440 8.90 25.75 29.62
CA VAL A 440 9.37 26.02 28.25
C VAL A 440 10.01 27.41 28.17
N GLU A 441 11.20 27.55 27.58
CA GLU A 441 11.89 28.84 27.48
C GLU A 441 11.05 29.93 26.80
N MET A 442 11.27 31.19 27.21
CA MET A 442 10.57 32.33 26.61
C MET A 442 11.08 32.56 25.18
N TYR A 443 10.15 32.93 24.29
CA TYR A 443 10.51 33.31 22.92
C TYR A 443 11.51 34.47 22.91
N SER A 444 12.49 34.37 22.02
CA SER A 444 13.42 35.45 21.75
C SER A 444 13.70 35.60 20.26
N GLU A 445 13.27 36.73 19.69
CA GLU A 445 13.45 37.02 18.27
C GLU A 445 14.93 37.06 17.89
N THR A 446 15.79 37.65 18.75
CA THR A 446 17.23 37.71 18.49
C THR A 446 17.87 36.33 18.42
N GLN A 447 17.43 35.39 19.28
CA GLN A 447 17.96 34.03 19.30
C GLN A 447 17.53 33.24 18.07
N ALA A 448 16.26 33.32 17.69
CA ALA A 448 15.73 32.67 16.50
C ALA A 448 16.37 33.23 15.22
N TYR A 449 16.46 34.57 15.12
CA TYR A 449 17.04 35.23 13.95
C TYR A 449 18.54 34.96 13.82
N PHE A 450 19.29 34.91 14.94
CA PHE A 450 20.70 34.51 14.94
C PHE A 450 20.89 33.17 14.23
N TRP A 451 20.16 32.13 14.63
CA TRP A 451 20.28 30.81 14.02
C TRP A 451 19.83 30.78 12.56
N ILE A 452 18.80 31.54 12.20
CA ILE A 452 18.40 31.73 10.79
C ILE A 452 19.55 32.31 9.96
N GLN A 453 20.30 33.29 10.48
CA GLN A 453 21.47 33.84 9.77
C GLN A 453 22.62 32.84 9.65
N ILE A 454 22.95 32.13 10.73
CA ILE A 454 24.03 31.13 10.74
C ILE A 454 23.73 30.01 9.74
N VAL A 455 22.53 29.45 9.77
CA VAL A 455 22.11 28.39 8.85
C VAL A 455 22.10 28.90 7.40
N HIS A 456 21.61 30.12 7.17
CA HIS A 456 21.63 30.72 5.83
C HIS A 456 23.05 30.88 5.29
N ALA A 457 24.00 31.34 6.11
CA ALA A 457 25.41 31.48 5.72
C ALA A 457 26.07 30.11 5.42
N ALA A 458 25.74 29.08 6.20
CA ALA A 458 26.20 27.71 5.98
C ALA A 458 25.64 27.11 4.68
N LEU A 459 24.33 27.20 4.45
CA LEU A 459 23.71 26.69 3.22
C LEU A 459 24.23 27.41 1.97
N ARG A 460 24.46 28.73 2.05
CA ARG A 460 25.04 29.49 0.92
C ARG A 460 26.45 29.02 0.56
N SER A 461 27.21 28.54 1.54
CA SER A 461 28.56 28.02 1.32
C SER A 461 28.55 26.68 0.56
N LEU A 462 27.42 25.95 0.54
CA LEU A 462 27.23 24.76 -0.31
C LEU A 462 26.92 25.12 -1.76
N ASP A 463 26.26 26.26 -2.00
CA ASP A 463 25.89 26.69 -3.35
C ASP A 463 27.10 27.24 -4.14
N ASP A 464 28.12 27.73 -3.43
CA ASP A 464 29.36 28.26 -4.03
C ASP A 464 30.35 27.14 -4.45
N GLU A 465 30.26 25.93 -3.87
CA GLU A 465 31.04 24.76 -4.29
C GLU A 465 30.33 24.04 -5.45
N LYS A 466 30.77 24.26 -6.71
CA LYS A 466 30.27 23.59 -7.93
C LYS A 466 30.57 22.07 -7.96
N GLY A 467 30.05 21.30 -7.00
CA GLY A 467 30.12 19.85 -6.93
C GLY A 467 28.83 19.16 -7.43
N PRO A 468 28.90 17.88 -7.86
CA PRO A 468 27.80 17.14 -8.50
C PRO A 468 26.77 16.58 -7.49
N VAL A 469 26.65 17.16 -6.29
CA VAL A 469 25.80 16.61 -5.22
C VAL A 469 24.52 17.43 -5.13
N ASP A 470 23.39 16.77 -5.43
CA ASP A 470 22.05 17.30 -5.19
C ASP A 470 21.84 17.44 -3.67
N THR A 471 22.14 18.63 -3.15
CA THR A 471 22.11 18.94 -1.70
C THR A 471 20.69 19.24 -1.20
N SER A 472 19.68 19.08 -2.05
CA SER A 472 18.25 19.30 -1.75
C SER A 472 17.70 18.35 -0.67
N GLU A 473 18.33 17.18 -0.51
CA GLU A 473 17.89 16.08 0.36
C GLU A 473 18.78 15.86 1.61
N MET A 474 19.60 16.84 1.98
CA MET A 474 20.44 16.72 3.19
C MET A 474 19.58 16.68 4.47
N SER A 475 19.81 15.69 5.33
CA SER A 475 19.19 15.63 6.68
C SER A 475 19.78 16.68 7.61
N PHE A 476 19.05 17.04 8.67
CA PHE A 476 19.54 17.99 9.67
C PHE A 476 20.81 17.49 10.37
N GLU A 477 20.88 16.20 10.69
CA GLU A 477 22.02 15.57 11.36
C GLU A 477 23.28 15.68 10.47
N ALA A 478 23.14 15.34 9.19
CA ALA A 478 24.23 15.48 8.22
C ALA A 478 24.65 16.95 8.06
N PHE A 479 23.71 17.89 8.08
CA PHE A 479 23.99 19.33 8.02
C PHE A 479 24.77 19.80 9.26
N GLN A 480 24.31 19.47 10.46
CA GLN A 480 24.96 19.89 11.70
C GLN A 480 26.38 19.34 11.82
N GLU A 481 26.60 18.08 11.42
CA GLU A 481 27.95 17.48 11.37
C GLU A 481 28.84 18.16 10.32
N THR A 482 28.32 18.47 9.13
CA THR A 482 29.08 19.10 8.05
C THR A 482 29.69 20.45 8.46
N PHE A 483 28.93 21.23 9.23
CA PHE A 483 29.32 22.59 9.63
C PHE A 483 29.75 22.70 11.10
N HIS A 484 29.78 21.58 11.83
CA HIS A 484 30.10 21.52 13.26
C HIS A 484 29.35 22.55 14.12
N LEU A 485 28.08 22.82 13.80
CA LEU A 485 27.28 23.80 14.54
C LEU A 485 27.00 23.28 15.95
N LYS A 486 27.39 24.06 16.96
CA LYS A 486 27.12 23.75 18.37
C LYS A 486 26.07 24.71 18.90
N PRO A 487 25.12 24.25 19.72
CA PRO A 487 24.14 25.12 20.39
C PRO A 487 24.71 26.31 21.19
N THR A 488 25.99 26.26 21.53
CA THR A 488 26.70 27.30 22.28
C THR A 488 27.39 28.36 21.41
N ASP A 489 27.35 28.26 20.08
CA ASP A 489 28.14 29.14 19.19
C ASP A 489 27.73 30.61 19.30
N TRP A 490 26.51 30.91 19.72
CA TRP A 490 26.05 32.28 20.01
C TRP A 490 26.92 33.01 21.04
N LYS A 491 27.57 32.29 21.97
CA LYS A 491 28.41 32.87 23.03
C LYS A 491 29.63 33.62 22.50
N GLY A 492 30.07 33.30 21.28
CA GLY A 492 31.15 34.04 20.61
C GLY A 492 30.69 35.38 20.03
N HIS A 493 29.38 35.59 19.89
CA HIS A 493 28.78 36.74 19.23
C HIS A 493 28.06 37.68 20.19
N TYR A 494 27.40 37.12 21.22
CA TYR A 494 26.61 37.88 22.18
C TYR A 494 27.10 37.73 23.61
N SER A 495 27.11 38.83 24.37
CA SER A 495 27.16 38.77 25.82
C SER A 495 25.84 38.25 26.39
N LYS A 496 25.91 37.64 27.58
CA LYS A 496 24.71 37.18 28.31
C LYS A 496 23.72 38.33 28.59
N LYS A 497 24.19 39.57 28.73
CA LYS A 497 23.36 40.74 28.98
C LYS A 497 22.48 41.06 27.76
N VAL A 498 23.05 41.04 26.56
CA VAL A 498 22.32 41.32 25.32
C VAL A 498 21.43 40.14 24.94
N TRP A 499 21.97 38.91 24.97
CA TRP A 499 21.27 37.68 24.58
C TRP A 499 19.96 37.42 25.35
N ASN A 500 19.93 37.78 26.63
CA ASN A 500 18.78 37.58 27.52
C ASN A 500 17.98 38.87 27.79
N SER A 501 18.30 39.97 27.10
CA SER A 501 17.64 41.26 27.31
C SER A 501 16.16 41.24 26.91
N VAL A 502 15.37 42.15 27.47
CA VAL A 502 13.96 42.34 27.07
C VAL A 502 13.88 42.75 25.60
N ALA A 503 14.79 43.61 25.14
CA ALA A 503 14.87 44.05 23.75
C ALA A 503 15.13 42.87 22.80
N ALA A 504 15.99 41.93 23.18
CA ALA A 504 16.27 40.73 22.38
C ALA A 504 15.03 39.85 22.15
N ARG A 505 14.02 39.95 23.02
CA ARG A 505 12.78 39.18 22.91
C ARG A 505 11.80 39.74 21.90
N SER A 506 11.73 41.06 21.79
CA SER A 506 10.73 41.76 20.97
C SER A 506 11.22 42.13 19.57
N GLN A 507 12.54 42.16 19.36
CA GLN A 507 13.15 42.50 18.08
C GLN A 507 14.56 41.91 17.98
N PHE A 508 15.07 41.82 16.76
CA PHE A 508 16.47 41.50 16.52
C PHE A 508 17.42 42.61 17.01
N VAL A 509 18.33 42.25 17.92
CA VAL A 509 19.43 43.10 18.41
C VAL A 509 20.74 42.60 17.82
N MET A 510 21.59 43.51 17.31
CA MET A 510 22.88 43.14 16.73
C MET A 510 23.85 42.55 17.77
N PRO A 511 24.77 41.65 17.37
CA PRO A 511 25.81 41.12 18.26
C PRO A 511 26.70 42.22 18.85
N ASP A 512 27.02 42.11 20.14
CA ASP A 512 27.86 43.06 20.88
C ASP A 512 29.32 42.63 21.02
N LEU A 513 29.65 41.35 20.78
CA LEU A 513 31.03 40.85 20.87
C LEU A 513 31.68 40.69 19.50
N LYS A 514 31.00 40.02 18.56
CA LYS A 514 31.53 39.73 17.23
C LYS A 514 30.43 39.79 16.17
N PRO A 515 30.65 40.44 15.01
CA PRO A 515 29.66 40.47 13.94
C PRO A 515 29.33 39.05 13.44
N LEU A 516 28.14 38.91 12.85
CA LEU A 516 27.69 37.63 12.30
C LEU A 516 28.55 37.23 11.09
N PRO A 517 28.91 35.94 10.94
CA PRO A 517 29.64 35.46 9.78
C PRO A 517 28.74 35.48 8.54
N ASN A 518 29.30 35.90 7.40
CA ASN A 518 28.60 35.90 6.10
C ASN A 518 28.82 34.60 5.31
N VAL A 519 29.81 33.80 5.69
CA VAL A 519 30.21 32.52 5.06
C VAL A 519 30.64 31.57 6.19
N ILE A 520 30.23 30.32 6.13
CA ILE A 520 30.65 29.27 7.07
C ILE A 520 31.23 28.14 6.24
N ALA A 521 32.55 27.95 6.31
CA ALA A 521 33.25 26.97 5.49
C ALA A 521 32.79 25.53 5.83
N SER A 522 32.50 24.75 4.78
CA SER A 522 32.38 23.29 4.86
C SER A 522 33.76 22.65 5.05
N LEU A 523 33.81 21.45 5.62
CA LEU A 523 35.03 20.65 5.65
C LEU A 523 35.35 20.07 4.26
N PRO A 524 36.65 19.98 3.86
CA PRO A 524 37.05 19.30 2.64
C PRO A 524 36.76 17.79 2.75
N SER A 525 35.82 17.32 1.95
CA SER A 525 35.34 15.93 1.95
C SER A 525 36.37 14.97 1.31
N LYS A 526 37.20 14.34 2.15
CA LYS A 526 37.88 13.07 1.84
C LYS A 526 37.33 11.96 2.72
N GLU A 527 36.05 11.66 2.58
CA GLU A 527 35.53 10.33 2.89
C GLU A 527 34.12 10.26 2.32
N THR A 528 33.95 9.28 1.45
CA THR A 528 32.70 8.87 0.84
C THR A 528 31.59 8.89 1.89
N ARG A 529 30.69 9.89 1.81
CA ARG A 529 29.45 9.90 2.60
C ARG A 529 28.64 8.70 2.14
N GLN A 530 28.83 7.57 2.83
CA GLN A 530 27.74 6.62 2.96
C GLN A 530 26.62 7.41 3.61
N VAL A 531 25.64 7.81 2.81
CA VAL A 531 24.35 8.27 3.31
C VAL A 531 23.85 7.11 4.16
N GLN A 532 24.08 7.17 5.47
CA GLN A 532 23.26 6.43 6.40
C GLN A 532 21.87 7.01 6.13
N GLU A 533 21.03 6.25 5.42
CA GLU A 533 19.59 6.49 5.37
C GLU A 533 19.08 6.32 6.80
N VAL A 534 19.29 7.36 7.61
CA VAL A 534 18.70 7.52 8.93
C VAL A 534 17.20 7.64 8.68
N ILE A 535 16.40 6.85 9.39
CA ILE A 535 14.94 6.98 9.40
C ILE A 535 14.62 8.48 9.54
N PRO A 536 13.79 9.10 8.68
CA PRO A 536 13.43 10.49 8.84
C PRO A 536 12.88 10.70 10.25
N GLU A 537 13.61 11.42 11.11
CA GLU A 537 13.06 11.82 12.39
C GLU A 537 11.81 12.66 12.11
N LEU A 538 10.73 12.38 12.84
CA LEU A 538 9.51 13.16 12.69
C LEU A 538 9.82 14.64 12.94
N PRO A 539 9.38 15.56 12.05
CA PRO A 539 9.58 16.98 12.23
C PRO A 539 9.09 17.45 13.59
N SER A 540 9.80 18.41 14.19
CA SER A 540 9.38 19.01 15.46
C SER A 540 8.01 19.67 15.34
N ALA A 541 7.30 19.82 16.47
CA ALA A 541 6.00 20.49 16.49
C ALA A 541 6.07 21.91 15.89
N GLU A 542 7.11 22.69 16.23
CA GLU A 542 7.34 24.03 15.69
C GLU A 542 7.54 24.03 14.18
N GLU A 543 8.31 23.06 13.66
CA GLU A 543 8.53 22.88 12.23
C GLU A 543 7.25 22.53 11.49
N LEU A 544 6.43 21.62 12.03
CA LEU A 544 5.14 21.28 11.43
C LEU A 544 4.19 22.47 11.39
N ILE A 545 4.14 23.28 12.44
CA ILE A 545 3.32 24.50 12.48
C ILE A 545 3.82 25.49 11.41
N PHE A 546 5.14 25.65 11.26
CA PHE A 546 5.73 26.47 10.20
C PHE A 546 5.35 25.96 8.80
N ARG A 547 5.58 24.67 8.52
CA ARG A 547 5.23 24.06 7.22
C ARG A 547 3.74 24.19 6.92
N ALA A 548 2.89 23.98 7.91
CA ALA A 548 1.44 24.17 7.79
C ALA A 548 1.08 25.63 7.49
N ARG A 549 1.74 26.60 8.13
CA ARG A 549 1.54 28.03 7.85
C ARG A 549 1.97 28.39 6.44
N MET A 550 3.13 27.91 5.98
CA MET A 550 3.61 28.16 4.62
C MET A 550 2.68 27.56 3.56
N ALA A 551 2.19 26.33 3.80
CA ALA A 551 1.17 25.73 2.95
C ALA A 551 -0.10 26.62 2.91
N CYS A 552 -0.58 27.12 4.04
CA CYS A 552 -1.74 28.03 4.04
C CYS A 552 -1.47 29.32 3.24
N GLU A 553 -0.28 29.92 3.35
CA GLU A 553 0.11 31.13 2.63
C GLU A 553 0.22 30.94 1.11
N GLU A 554 0.76 29.79 0.66
CA GLU A 554 0.79 29.42 -0.76
C GLU A 554 -0.62 29.20 -1.33
N LEU A 555 -1.51 28.64 -0.51
CA LEU A 555 -2.87 28.33 -0.92
C LEU A 555 -3.79 29.55 -0.89
N THR A 556 -3.48 30.58 -0.10
CA THR A 556 -4.37 31.74 0.14
C THR A 556 -4.77 32.51 -1.14
N PRO A 557 -3.87 32.85 -2.08
CA PRO A 557 -4.25 33.52 -3.34
C PRO A 557 -5.19 32.65 -4.20
N THR A 558 -4.96 31.34 -4.19
CA THR A 558 -5.74 30.33 -4.92
C THR A 558 -7.08 30.04 -4.24
N LEU A 559 -7.16 30.23 -2.91
CA LEU A 559 -8.38 30.11 -2.13
C LEU A 559 -9.29 31.33 -2.34
N GLN A 560 -8.72 32.53 -2.43
CA GLN A 560 -9.46 33.77 -2.70
C GLN A 560 -10.15 33.77 -4.08
N SER A 561 -9.63 33.02 -5.05
CA SER A 561 -10.25 32.89 -6.39
C SER A 561 -11.34 31.82 -6.48
N LEU A 562 -11.54 30.99 -5.45
CA LEU A 562 -12.42 29.80 -5.50
C LEU A 562 -13.56 29.78 -4.46
N GLY A 563 -13.69 30.78 -3.58
CA GLY A 563 -14.77 30.86 -2.59
C GLY A 563 -14.32 31.45 -1.24
N PRO A 564 -15.18 31.43 -0.19
CA PRO A 564 -14.90 32.10 1.07
C PRO A 564 -13.66 31.49 1.77
N PRO A 565 -12.98 32.27 2.64
CA PRO A 565 -11.69 31.90 3.23
C PRO A 565 -11.76 30.61 4.03
N VAL A 566 -10.61 29.96 4.24
CA VAL A 566 -10.49 28.76 5.08
C VAL A 566 -10.80 29.14 6.53
N LEU A 567 -12.05 28.93 6.93
CA LEU A 567 -12.54 29.25 8.27
C LEU A 567 -12.39 28.07 9.25
N SER A 568 -12.00 26.88 8.77
CA SER A 568 -11.87 25.68 9.60
C SER A 568 -10.99 24.60 8.95
N HIS A 569 -10.57 23.61 9.75
CA HIS A 569 -9.83 22.42 9.26
C HIS A 569 -10.60 21.64 8.19
N ALA A 570 -11.94 21.64 8.24
CA ALA A 570 -12.77 20.99 7.23
C ALA A 570 -12.66 21.67 5.86
N HIS A 571 -12.58 23.01 5.82
CA HIS A 571 -12.36 23.76 4.57
C HIS A 571 -11.00 23.44 3.94
N LEU A 572 -9.96 23.27 4.77
CA LEU A 572 -8.62 22.89 4.31
C LEU A 572 -8.60 21.48 3.70
N LEU A 573 -9.23 20.51 4.36
CA LEU A 573 -9.32 19.12 3.86
C LEU A 573 -10.12 19.01 2.56
N PHE A 574 -11.26 19.73 2.48
CA PHE A 574 -12.07 19.79 1.27
C PHE A 574 -11.31 20.41 0.08
N TYR A 575 -10.50 21.44 0.34
CA TYR A 575 -9.66 22.07 -0.66
C TYR A 575 -8.52 21.16 -1.14
N LEU A 576 -7.79 20.51 -0.24
CA LEU A 576 -6.72 19.57 -0.59
C LEU A 576 -7.26 18.45 -1.49
N HIS A 577 -8.42 17.90 -1.16
CA HIS A 577 -9.13 16.93 -1.99
C HIS A 577 -9.38 17.47 -3.41
N LYS A 578 -9.92 18.70 -3.53
CA LYS A 578 -10.22 19.32 -4.83
C LYS A 578 -8.97 19.50 -5.70
N ARG A 579 -7.84 19.91 -5.10
CA ARG A 579 -6.57 20.08 -5.82
C ARG A 579 -6.02 18.74 -6.35
N PHE A 580 -6.02 17.70 -5.52
CA PHE A 580 -5.55 16.37 -5.94
C PHE A 580 -6.44 15.75 -7.04
N THR A 581 -7.72 16.12 -7.11
CA THR A 581 -8.62 15.68 -8.19
C THR A 581 -8.52 16.53 -9.45
N GLN A 582 -8.27 17.85 -9.34
CA GLN A 582 -8.17 18.74 -10.50
C GLN A 582 -6.88 18.51 -11.32
N ASP A 583 -5.74 18.28 -10.66
CA ASP A 583 -4.48 17.96 -11.35
C ASP A 583 -4.59 16.66 -12.18
N ALA A 584 -5.41 15.70 -11.72
CA ALA A 584 -5.69 14.47 -12.46
C ALA A 584 -6.55 14.74 -13.72
N GLU A 585 -7.58 15.58 -13.62
CA GLU A 585 -8.44 15.92 -14.76
C GLU A 585 -7.74 16.80 -15.80
N GLU A 586 -6.87 17.71 -15.38
CA GLU A 586 -6.14 18.61 -16.26
C GLU A 586 -5.00 17.89 -17.00
N ALA A 587 -4.34 16.91 -16.34
CA ALA A 587 -3.40 15.99 -16.96
C ALA A 587 -4.08 15.09 -18.01
N ILE A 588 -5.31 14.66 -17.76
CA ILE A 588 -6.13 13.89 -18.72
C ILE A 588 -6.56 14.76 -19.90
N ARG A 589 -6.99 16.02 -19.67
CA ARG A 589 -7.36 16.96 -20.74
C ARG A 589 -6.18 17.36 -21.62
N LYS A 590 -4.99 17.62 -21.06
CA LYS A 590 -3.78 17.90 -21.84
C LYS A 590 -3.36 16.70 -22.70
N ARG A 591 -3.51 15.47 -22.20
CA ARG A 591 -3.27 14.24 -22.98
C ARG A 591 -4.30 14.03 -24.09
N LEU A 592 -5.56 14.42 -23.88
CA LEU A 592 -6.59 14.34 -24.92
C LEU A 592 -6.37 15.38 -26.04
N ASN A 593 -5.99 16.60 -25.69
CA ASN A 593 -5.80 17.67 -26.67
C ASN A 593 -4.53 17.49 -27.51
N SER A 594 -3.49 16.83 -26.99
CA SER A 594 -2.29 16.50 -27.77
C SER A 594 -2.49 15.39 -28.80
N TRP A 595 -3.67 14.73 -28.81
CA TRP A 595 -4.06 13.73 -29.81
C TRP A 595 -4.97 14.30 -30.91
N GLY A 596 -5.38 15.57 -30.79
CA GLY A 596 -6.26 16.24 -31.76
C GLY A 596 -5.56 16.86 -32.97
N ASP A 597 -4.24 17.07 -32.89
CA ASP A 597 -3.45 17.70 -33.95
C ASP A 597 -2.54 16.68 -34.65
N ALA A 598 -3.13 15.84 -35.49
CA ALA A 598 -2.42 15.10 -36.55
C ALA A 598 -3.17 15.29 -37.89
N PRO A 599 -2.45 15.47 -39.02
CA PRO A 599 -3.02 16.09 -40.21
C PRO A 599 -3.94 15.13 -40.99
N LYS A 600 -5.09 15.65 -41.41
CA LYS A 600 -6.04 14.98 -42.31
C LYS A 600 -5.36 14.72 -43.67
N LEU A 601 -5.10 13.45 -43.97
CA LEU A 601 -4.79 12.97 -45.32
C LEU A 601 -6.07 13.02 -46.18
N LEU A 602 -5.95 13.68 -47.34
CA LEU A 602 -6.96 13.75 -48.40
C LEU A 602 -6.99 12.44 -49.21
N ASP A 603 -8.19 12.11 -49.68
CA ASP A 603 -8.62 10.90 -50.40
C ASP A 603 -7.81 10.51 -51.64
N PRO A 604 -7.76 9.22 -52.02
CA PRO A 604 -7.27 8.76 -53.31
C PRO A 604 -8.43 8.40 -54.25
N ALA A 605 -8.62 9.15 -55.34
CA ALA A 605 -9.25 8.65 -56.56
C ALA A 605 -8.97 9.56 -57.75
N GLY A 606 -8.43 8.99 -58.83
CA GLY A 606 -8.41 9.61 -60.16
C GLY A 606 -7.03 9.65 -60.79
N GLY A 607 -6.64 8.55 -61.46
CA GLY A 607 -5.44 8.51 -62.27
C GLY A 607 -5.56 9.33 -63.56
N SER A 608 -4.41 9.76 -64.10
CA SER A 608 -4.01 9.53 -65.50
C SER A 608 -2.65 10.19 -65.79
N CYS A 609 -1.88 9.52 -66.66
CA CYS A 609 -0.88 10.08 -67.59
C CYS A 609 0.34 10.82 -66.98
N SER A 610 1.53 10.21 -66.88
CA SER A 610 2.51 9.85 -67.93
C SER A 610 3.63 10.88 -68.09
N VAL A 611 4.83 10.35 -68.41
CA VAL A 611 6.00 10.96 -69.08
C VAL A 611 7.19 11.36 -68.18
N GLU A 612 8.27 10.56 -68.33
CA GLU A 612 9.73 10.86 -68.44
C GLU A 612 10.38 11.80 -67.39
N PHE A 613 11.53 11.52 -66.75
CA PHE A 613 12.74 10.74 -67.05
C PHE A 613 13.28 10.08 -65.78
#